data_AF-A0A505DDN4-F1
#
_entry.id   AF-A0A505DDN4-F1
#
_cell.length_a   1.000
_cell.length_b   1.000
_cell.length_c   1.000
_cell.angle_alpha   90.00
_cell.angle_beta   90.00
_cell.angle_gamma   90.00
#
_symmetry.space_group_name_H-M   'P 1'
#
loop_
_entity.id
_entity.type
_entity.pdbx_description
1 polymer ?
#
loop_
_entity_poly.entity_id
_entity_poly.type
_entity_poly.pdbx_seq_one_letter_code
_entity_poly.pdbx_strand_id
1 'polypeptide(L)' 'MTTPDPEPRRTPGLEPGGGVSPGETPPAEASTFGISHPEPPELRKGWGPMPLVLIMVVVALIATGLIAMAVILIA' A
#
# COMPACT_ATOMS: atom_id res chain seq x y z
N MET A 1 -1.60 -21.04 21.92
CA MET A 1 -2.51 -20.05 21.32
C MET A 1 -3.34 -19.49 22.47
N THR A 2 -3.08 -18.24 22.87
CA THR A 2 -3.92 -17.57 23.87
C THR A 2 -5.13 -17.02 23.11
N THR A 3 -6.33 -17.52 23.42
CA THR A 3 -7.55 -16.92 22.91
C THR A 3 -7.63 -15.46 23.40
N PRO A 4 -8.01 -14.50 22.56
CA PRO A 4 -8.22 -13.12 22.99
C PRO A 4 -9.52 -12.94 23.80
N ASP A 5 -10.35 -13.98 23.87
CA ASP A 5 -11.62 -13.97 24.58
C ASP A 5 -11.40 -13.95 26.11
N PRO A 6 -12.07 -13.05 26.85
CA PRO A 6 -12.00 -13.03 28.31
C PRO A 6 -12.47 -14.35 28.92
N GLU A 7 -11.62 -14.96 29.75
CA GLU A 7 -11.95 -16.21 30.45
C GLU A 7 -13.19 -16.03 31.35
N PRO A 8 -14.26 -16.84 31.19
CA PRO A 8 -15.49 -16.71 31.98
C PRO A 8 -15.25 -16.86 33.49
N ARG A 9 -14.26 -17.66 33.88
CA ARG A 9 -13.88 -17.85 35.30
C ARG A 9 -13.17 -16.65 35.93
N ARG A 10 -12.72 -15.69 35.13
CA ARG A 10 -12.00 -14.50 35.58
C ARG A 10 -12.74 -13.19 35.27
N THR A 11 -13.89 -13.28 34.61
CA THR A 11 -14.64 -12.11 34.15
C THR A 11 -16.04 -12.15 34.74
N PRO A 12 -16.33 -11.30 35.74
CA PRO A 12 -17.65 -11.24 36.34
C PRO A 12 -18.74 -10.93 35.30
N GLY A 13 -19.87 -11.64 35.37
CA GLY A 13 -21.00 -11.42 34.45
C GLY A 13 -20.92 -12.18 33.13
N LEU A 14 -19.81 -12.85 32.81
CA LEU A 14 -19.74 -13.75 31.66
C LEU A 14 -20.31 -15.13 32.01
N GLU A 15 -21.27 -15.56 31.21
CA GLU A 15 -21.74 -16.94 31.20
C GLU A 15 -20.68 -17.89 30.60
N PRO A 16 -20.72 -19.20 30.91
CA PRO A 16 -19.74 -20.16 30.37
C PRO A 16 -19.66 -20.22 28.84
N GLY A 17 -20.66 -19.68 28.14
CA GLY A 17 -20.70 -19.54 26.68
C GLY A 17 -20.11 -18.23 26.13
N GLY A 18 -19.51 -17.37 26.96
CA GLY A 18 -18.94 -16.08 26.56
C GLY A 18 -19.96 -14.94 26.42
N GLY A 19 -21.23 -15.20 26.73
CA GLY A 19 -22.32 -14.22 26.72
C GLY A 19 -22.48 -13.48 28.04
N VAL A 20 -23.37 -12.48 28.03
CA VAL A 20 -23.81 -11.73 29.21
C VAL A 20 -25.34 -11.71 29.26
N SER A 21 -25.89 -11.40 30.44
CA SER A 21 -27.33 -11.26 30.63
C SER A 21 -27.93 -10.13 29.77
N PRO A 22 -29.19 -10.25 29.32
CA PRO A 22 -29.85 -9.20 28.54
C PRO A 22 -29.85 -7.86 29.29
N GLY A 23 -29.28 -6.82 28.68
CA GLY A 23 -29.16 -5.47 29.26
C GLY A 23 -27.75 -5.11 29.75
N GLU A 24 -26.87 -6.10 29.93
CA GLU A 24 -25.44 -5.87 30.12
C GLU A 24 -24.76 -5.61 28.78
N THR A 25 -23.66 -4.85 28.77
CA THR A 25 -22.89 -4.63 27.53
C THR A 25 -22.00 -5.86 27.30
N PRO A 26 -22.14 -6.58 26.16
CA PRO A 26 -21.29 -7.72 25.85
C PRO A 26 -19.80 -7.34 25.82
N PRO A 27 -18.88 -8.28 26.13
CA PRO A 27 -17.45 -8.05 26.00
C PRO A 27 -17.09 -7.66 24.57
N ALA A 28 -16.12 -6.77 24.42
CA ALA A 28 -15.65 -6.35 23.10
C ALA A 28 -15.09 -7.55 22.33
N GLU A 29 -15.70 -7.89 21.19
CA GLU A 29 -15.13 -8.87 20.27
C GLU A 29 -13.75 -8.38 19.79
N ALA A 30 -12.70 -9.12 20.13
CA ALA A 30 -11.35 -8.84 19.65
C ALA A 30 -11.19 -9.32 18.19
N SER A 31 -11.93 -8.71 17.26
CA SER A 31 -11.87 -9.00 15.83
C SER A 31 -10.70 -8.25 15.17
N THR A 32 -9.48 -8.55 15.61
CA THR A 32 -8.22 -8.07 15.00
C THR A 32 -7.42 -9.21 14.36
N PHE A 33 -7.88 -10.46 14.51
CA PHE A 33 -7.27 -11.60 13.84
C PHE A 33 -7.63 -11.57 12.34
N GLY A 34 -6.72 -11.07 11.49
CA GLY A 34 -6.87 -11.09 10.03
C GLY A 34 -6.36 -9.85 9.28
N ILE A 35 -6.05 -8.75 9.98
CA ILE A 35 -5.51 -7.53 9.35
C ILE A 35 -4.04 -7.64 8.89
N SER A 36 -3.35 -8.74 9.23
CA SER A 36 -2.01 -9.03 8.72
C SER A 36 -2.08 -9.88 7.45
N HIS A 37 -2.78 -9.43 6.41
CA HIS A 37 -2.49 -9.95 5.07
C HIS A 37 -1.15 -9.35 4.65
N PRO A 38 -0.15 -10.16 4.25
CA PRO A 38 1.10 -9.63 3.72
C PRO A 38 0.77 -8.74 2.53
N GLU A 39 1.17 -7.47 2.61
CA GLU A 39 1.02 -6.55 1.49
C GLU A 39 1.83 -7.13 0.30
N PRO A 40 1.22 -7.29 -0.88
CA PRO A 40 1.97 -7.75 -2.04
C PRO A 40 3.16 -6.81 -2.25
N PRO A 41 4.34 -7.34 -2.59
CA PRO A 41 5.51 -6.52 -2.82
C PRO A 41 5.16 -5.46 -3.86
N GLU A 42 5.35 -4.21 -3.47
CA GLU A 42 5.14 -3.05 -4.32
C GLU A 42 5.89 -3.25 -5.64
N LEU A 43 5.13 -3.21 -6.76
CA LEU A 43 5.64 -3.31 -8.13
C LEU A 43 6.42 -2.02 -8.49
N ARG A 44 7.53 -1.78 -7.78
CA ARG A 44 8.35 -0.57 -7.90
C ARG A 44 9.23 -0.51 -9.15
N LYS A 45 9.16 -1.53 -10.01
CA LYS A 45 9.99 -1.60 -11.23
C LYS A 45 9.37 -0.78 -12.37
N GLY A 46 8.93 0.44 -12.07
CA GLY A 46 8.45 1.38 -13.07
C GLY A 46 9.63 1.99 -13.80
N TRP A 47 10.15 1.30 -14.81
CA TRP A 47 10.94 1.87 -15.92
C TRP A 47 12.28 2.56 -15.62
N GLY A 48 12.72 2.73 -14.36
CA GLY A 48 14.07 3.20 -14.03
C GLY A 48 14.49 4.47 -14.80
N PRO A 49 15.77 4.63 -15.18
CA PRO A 49 16.22 5.77 -15.97
C PRO A 49 15.87 5.69 -17.47
N MET A 50 15.23 4.60 -17.93
CA MET A 50 15.02 4.33 -19.35
C MET A 50 14.16 5.40 -20.08
N PRO A 51 13.02 5.88 -19.52
CA PRO A 51 12.24 6.95 -20.13
C PRO A 51 13.04 8.25 -20.26
N LEU A 52 13.84 8.58 -19.24
CA LEU A 52 14.66 9.78 -19.26
C LEU A 52 15.70 9.74 -20.38
N VAL A 53 16.37 8.60 -20.56
CA VAL A 53 17.33 8.40 -21.65
C VAL A 53 16.65 8.52 -23.00
N LEU A 54 15.46 7.92 -23.18
CA LEU A 54 14.71 8.01 -24.43
C LEU A 54 14.33 9.45 -24.76
N ILE A 55 13.86 10.22 -23.78
CA ILE A 55 13.53 11.64 -23.94
C ILE A 55 14.78 12.43 -24.35
N MET A 56 15.91 12.21 -23.69
CA MET A 56 17.17 12.89 -24.01
C MET A 56 17.63 12.63 -25.45
N VAL A 57 17.47 11.40 -25.96
CA VAL A 57 17.80 11.06 -27.35
C VAL A 57 16.90 11.83 -28.32
N VAL A 58 15.59 11.85 -28.09
CA VAL A 58 14.64 12.59 -28.95
C VAL A 58 14.95 14.09 -28.96
N VAL A 59 15.23 14.67 -27.80
CA VAL A 59 15.62 16.09 -27.68
C VAL A 59 16.90 16.37 -28.47
N ALA A 60 17.92 15.50 -28.36
CA ALA A 60 19.18 15.67 -29.09
C ALA A 60 18.98 15.62 -30.62
N LEU A 61 18.14 14.71 -31.11
CA LEU A 61 17.77 14.62 -32.52
C LEU A 61 17.12 15.91 -33.04
N ILE A 62 16.12 16.42 -32.31
CA ILE A 62 15.42 17.65 -32.67
C ILE A 62 16.39 18.84 -32.61
N ALA A 63 17.15 18.98 -31.53
CA ALA A 63 18.12 20.07 -31.37
C ALA A 63 19.15 20.09 -32.51
N THR A 64 19.68 18.92 -32.89
CA THR A 64 20.63 18.82 -34.01
C THR A 64 19.99 19.29 -35.33
N GLY A 65 18.74 18.88 -35.61
CA GLY A 65 18.02 19.32 -36.80
C GLY A 65 17.76 20.84 -36.81
N LEU A 66 17.38 21.41 -35.67
CA LEU A 66 17.18 22.86 -35.53
C LEU A 66 18.48 23.65 -35.70
N ILE A 67 19.59 23.16 -35.13
CA ILE A 67 20.91 23.78 -35.30
C ILE A 67 21.31 23.75 -36.78
N ALA A 68 21.17 22.61 -37.45
CA ALA A 68 21.48 22.49 -38.88
C ALA A 68 20.62 23.45 -39.72
N MET A 69 19.31 23.52 -39.45
CA MET A 69 18.40 24.46 -40.10
C MET A 69 18.84 25.92 -39.89
N ALA A 70 19.17 26.30 -38.65
CA ALA A 70 19.61 27.64 -38.32
C ALA A 70 20.93 28.01 -39.04
N VAL A 71 21.88 27.07 -39.12
CA VAL A 71 23.13 27.27 -39.87
C VAL A 71 22.85 27.51 -41.35
N ILE A 72 21.98 26.71 -41.97
CA ILE A 72 21.61 26.87 -43.39
C ILE A 72 20.92 28.21 -43.65
N LEU A 73 20.12 28.71 -42.69
CA LEU A 73 19.40 29.97 -42.83
C LEU A 73 20.30 31.21 -42.68
N ILE A 74 21.38 31.09 -41.90
CA ILE A 74 22.31 32.20 -41.60
C ILE A 74 23.47 32.25 -42.59
N ALA A 75 23.88 31.11 -43.15
CA ALA A 75 24.91 30.99 -44.18
C ALA A 75 24.43 31.47 -45.55
#